data_AF-A0A943LVX3-F1
#
_entry.id   AF-A0A943LVX3-F1
#
_cell.length_a   1.000
_cell.length_b   1.000
_cell.length_c   1.000
_cell.angle_alpha   90.00
_cell.angle_beta   90.00
_cell.angle_gamma   90.00
#
_symmetry.space_group_name_H-M   'P 1'
#
loop_
_entity.id
_entity.type
_entity.pdbx_description
1 polymer ?
#
loop_
_entity_poly.entity_id
_entity_poly.type
_entity_poly.pdbx_seq_one_letter_code
_entity_poly.pdbx_strand_id
1 'polypeptide(L)'
;TIEDAAFNKAGYALDPNADRYTFGVWQFLKTDHATGAKTNFDYYATLAVDRSAITGSLSANPDVYLRIVKKSDGSEVYTRTIKAGESNISLPSYITNNNSDVTNTLTYTGANGTDPGNVTFSLVNANLEYETLQIRDTNYPGNENEDKPNVQTSVPYAKADQTTYYKVVDSSKYTEGQTYTPTGNETVLASYTQTGLAGQQFTASGNRDVAGYKPVAATTDTTQKTSGILGKGVVGQKLVELQGGANHYYVKRISEIVDTEGSTVTKFYALDPSQVGNFSASDVGTEDVSKYTLIYTSKVNKAGEEWKADESKVTKVNSKNGDYYIEVNETAGSKSLIITGWSSTTETDTYKQMDGTLHTYPRPFKGAPSTSLTPAGAGNNSYNVIAGKVPEIQAEGSVANDPTAPNGKV
;
A
#
# COMPACT_ATOMS: atom_id res chain seq x y z
N THR A 1 -5.19 -2.49 27.80
CA THR A 1 -5.58 -3.64 26.99
C THR A 1 -5.06 -3.45 25.58
N ILE A 2 -4.83 -4.55 24.87
CA ILE A 2 -4.46 -4.55 23.45
C ILE A 2 -5.41 -5.50 22.73
N GLU A 3 -6.01 -5.01 21.65
CA GLU A 3 -7.04 -5.71 20.91
C GLU A 3 -6.86 -5.50 19.41
N ASP A 4 -7.26 -6.47 18.59
CA ASP A 4 -7.28 -6.30 17.15
C ASP A 4 -8.23 -5.18 16.75
N ALA A 5 -7.88 -4.44 15.69
CA ALA A 5 -8.81 -3.48 15.12
C ALA A 5 -10.09 -4.19 14.66
N ALA A 6 -11.24 -3.68 15.14
CA ALA A 6 -12.55 -4.20 14.82
C ALA A 6 -12.75 -4.35 13.30
N PHE A 7 -13.24 -5.51 12.88
CA PHE A 7 -13.48 -5.82 11.47
C PHE A 7 -14.97 -5.79 11.17
N ASN A 8 -15.47 -4.61 10.83
CA ASN A 8 -16.89 -4.36 10.55
C ASN A 8 -17.17 -4.25 9.04
N LYS A 9 -16.76 -5.26 8.26
CA LYS A 9 -16.98 -5.30 6.79
C LYS A 9 -18.09 -6.30 6.47
N ALA A 10 -19.24 -5.80 6.04
CA ALA A 10 -20.43 -6.62 5.81
C ALA A 10 -20.17 -7.76 4.80
N GLY A 11 -20.57 -8.99 5.17
CA GLY A 11 -20.39 -10.18 4.34
C GLY A 11 -18.97 -10.72 4.30
N TYR A 12 -18.07 -10.27 5.18
CA TYR A 12 -16.73 -10.84 5.31
C TYR A 12 -16.48 -11.26 6.76
N ALA A 13 -15.73 -12.34 6.93
CA ALA A 13 -15.27 -12.82 8.23
C ALA A 13 -13.76 -13.09 8.20
N LEU A 14 -13.12 -12.93 9.36
CA LEU A 14 -11.71 -13.25 9.56
C LEU A 14 -11.50 -14.78 9.69
N ASP A 15 -10.26 -15.21 9.92
CA ASP A 15 -9.97 -16.57 10.38
C ASP A 15 -10.68 -16.83 11.73
N PRO A 16 -11.48 -17.92 11.84
CA PRO A 16 -12.22 -18.23 13.08
C PRO A 16 -11.30 -18.70 14.20
N ASN A 17 -10.07 -19.11 13.91
CA ASN A 17 -9.09 -19.46 14.93
C ASN A 17 -8.53 -18.17 15.58
N ALA A 18 -8.89 -17.94 16.84
CA ALA A 18 -8.47 -16.76 17.61
C ALA A 18 -6.94 -16.65 17.78
N ASP A 19 -6.20 -17.77 17.71
CA ASP A 19 -4.74 -17.78 17.80
C ASP A 19 -4.06 -17.29 16.50
N ARG A 20 -4.84 -17.08 15.45
CA ARG A 20 -4.36 -16.54 14.17
C ARG A 20 -4.70 -15.07 14.03
N TYR A 21 -3.79 -14.35 13.38
CA TYR A 21 -3.98 -12.95 13.00
C TYR A 21 -4.26 -12.85 11.51
N THR A 22 -5.48 -12.43 11.16
CA THR A 22 -5.86 -12.22 9.75
C THR A 22 -5.37 -10.87 9.27
N PHE A 23 -4.45 -10.90 8.32
CA PHE A 23 -3.73 -9.72 7.84
C PHE A 23 -4.16 -9.26 6.46
N GLY A 24 -4.77 -10.15 5.67
CA GLY A 24 -5.33 -9.84 4.35
C GLY A 24 -6.73 -10.43 4.16
N VAL A 25 -7.62 -9.68 3.53
CA VAL A 25 -8.91 -10.18 3.03
C VAL A 25 -9.11 -9.69 1.60
N TRP A 26 -9.37 -10.60 0.67
CA TRP A 26 -9.39 -10.34 -0.76
C TRP A 26 -10.70 -10.81 -1.39
N GLN A 27 -11.44 -9.92 -2.04
CA GLN A 27 -12.66 -10.22 -2.78
C GLN A 27 -12.34 -10.31 -4.26
N PHE A 28 -12.76 -11.39 -4.92
CA PHE A 28 -12.54 -11.56 -6.36
C PHE A 28 -13.70 -10.98 -7.16
N LEU A 29 -13.42 -10.27 -8.25
CA LEU A 29 -14.44 -9.63 -9.06
C LEU A 29 -14.07 -9.55 -10.53
N LYS A 30 -15.06 -9.20 -11.35
CA LYS A 30 -14.90 -8.82 -12.75
C LYS A 30 -15.43 -7.40 -12.98
N THR A 31 -14.70 -6.59 -13.73
CA THR A 31 -15.11 -5.26 -14.18
C THR A 31 -15.40 -5.28 -15.69
N ASP A 32 -16.56 -4.78 -16.07
CA ASP A 32 -16.86 -4.44 -17.46
C ASP A 32 -16.30 -3.04 -17.76
N HIS A 33 -15.22 -2.98 -18.54
CA HIS A 33 -14.55 -1.72 -18.86
C HIS A 33 -15.38 -0.77 -19.73
N ALA A 34 -16.39 -1.27 -20.47
CA ALA A 34 -17.26 -0.40 -21.27
C ALA A 34 -18.26 0.38 -20.42
N THR A 35 -18.70 -0.21 -19.29
CA THR A 35 -19.73 0.37 -18.43
C THR A 35 -19.23 0.78 -17.04
N GLY A 36 -18.03 0.33 -16.65
CA GLY A 36 -17.50 0.43 -15.29
C GLY A 36 -18.19 -0.49 -14.27
N ALA A 37 -19.10 -1.36 -14.71
CA ALA A 37 -19.87 -2.22 -13.82
C ALA A 37 -19.00 -3.33 -13.21
N LYS A 38 -19.05 -3.47 -11.88
CA LYS A 38 -18.31 -4.50 -11.14
C LYS A 38 -19.22 -5.64 -10.70
N THR A 39 -18.79 -6.87 -10.96
CA THR A 39 -19.46 -8.11 -10.58
C THR A 39 -18.58 -8.87 -9.61
N ASN A 40 -18.93 -8.86 -8.33
CA ASN A 40 -18.24 -9.67 -7.32
C ASN A 40 -18.57 -11.15 -7.51
N PHE A 41 -17.55 -12.00 -7.47
CA PHE A 41 -17.76 -13.42 -7.32
C PHE A 41 -18.14 -13.75 -5.88
N ASP A 42 -18.87 -14.84 -5.68
CA ASP A 42 -19.38 -15.25 -4.35
C ASP A 42 -18.27 -15.83 -3.44
N TYR A 43 -17.02 -15.46 -3.65
CA TYR A 43 -15.86 -16.00 -2.93
C TYR A 43 -14.90 -14.89 -2.52
N TYR A 44 -14.34 -15.02 -1.32
CA TYR A 44 -13.26 -14.18 -0.85
C TYR A 44 -12.18 -15.03 -0.17
N ALA A 45 -10.94 -14.54 -0.18
CA ALA A 45 -9.84 -15.17 0.52
C ALA A 45 -9.52 -14.46 1.84
N THR A 46 -9.09 -15.23 2.84
CA THR A 46 -8.46 -14.71 4.05
C THR A 46 -7.03 -15.23 4.13
N LEU A 47 -6.10 -14.34 4.50
CA LEU A 47 -4.72 -14.68 4.80
C LEU A 47 -4.46 -14.46 6.29
N ALA A 48 -3.96 -15.49 6.97
CA ALA A 48 -3.64 -15.42 8.38
C ALA A 48 -2.29 -16.08 8.72
N VAL A 49 -1.69 -15.67 9.83
CA VAL A 49 -0.51 -16.32 10.43
C VAL A 49 -0.77 -16.58 11.90
N ASP A 50 -0.07 -17.53 12.51
CA ASP A 50 -0.14 -17.72 13.96
C ASP A 50 0.41 -16.48 14.67
N ARG A 51 -0.32 -15.96 15.66
CA ARG A 51 0.08 -14.77 16.44
C ARG A 51 1.45 -14.96 17.10
N SER A 52 1.74 -16.17 17.56
CA SER A 52 3.02 -16.54 18.18
C SER A 52 4.21 -16.45 17.22
N ALA A 53 3.97 -16.55 15.92
CA ALA A 53 5.01 -16.50 14.90
C ALA A 53 5.38 -15.05 14.49
N ILE A 54 4.58 -14.06 14.90
CA ILE A 54 4.88 -12.63 14.72
C ILE A 54 5.83 -12.21 15.86
N THR A 55 7.13 -12.14 15.58
CA THR A 55 8.17 -12.03 16.63
C THR A 55 8.81 -10.65 16.77
N GLY A 56 8.59 -9.75 15.82
CA GLY A 56 9.36 -8.51 15.65
C GLY A 56 10.53 -8.66 14.68
N SER A 57 10.81 -9.87 14.18
CA SER A 57 11.96 -10.16 13.32
C SER A 57 11.63 -10.09 11.83
N LEU A 58 12.44 -9.34 11.08
CA LEU A 58 12.47 -9.29 9.61
C LEU A 58 13.12 -10.51 8.94
N SER A 59 13.47 -11.53 9.71
CA SER A 59 13.97 -12.81 9.19
C SER A 59 13.00 -13.97 9.42
N ALA A 60 11.89 -13.71 10.13
CA ALA A 60 10.87 -14.72 10.39
C ALA A 60 10.01 -14.95 9.14
N ASN A 61 9.73 -16.22 8.86
CA ASN A 61 8.93 -16.67 7.73
C ASN A 61 7.80 -17.58 8.25
N PRO A 62 6.75 -16.99 8.86
CA PRO A 62 5.64 -17.75 9.40
C PRO A 62 4.87 -18.47 8.28
N ASP A 63 4.30 -19.62 8.58
CA ASP A 63 3.37 -20.30 7.68
C ASP A 63 2.13 -19.42 7.47
N VAL A 64 1.72 -19.23 6.21
CA VAL A 64 0.53 -18.45 5.85
C VAL A 64 -0.64 -19.40 5.64
N TYR A 65 -1.71 -19.22 6.42
CA TYR A 65 -2.97 -19.93 6.27
C TYR A 65 -3.89 -19.17 5.31
N LEU A 66 -4.08 -19.74 4.13
CA LEU A 66 -5.04 -19.27 3.14
C LEU A 66 -6.35 -20.04 3.29
N ARG A 67 -7.46 -19.32 3.32
CA ARG A 67 -8.82 -19.87 3.21
C ARG A 67 -9.54 -19.16 2.07
N ILE A 68 -10.36 -19.89 1.32
CA ILE A 68 -11.37 -19.29 0.43
C ILE A 68 -12.73 -19.63 1.02
N VAL A 69 -13.51 -18.58 1.25
CA VAL A 69 -14.82 -18.65 1.87
C VAL A 69 -15.86 -18.23 0.85
N LYS A 70 -16.94 -19.00 0.76
CA LYS A 70 -18.10 -18.64 -0.04
C LYS A 70 -18.93 -17.60 0.72
N LYS A 71 -19.14 -16.44 0.12
CA LYS A 71 -19.68 -15.24 0.78
C LYS A 71 -21.15 -15.39 1.15
N SER A 72 -21.95 -16.04 0.30
CA SER A 72 -23.39 -16.21 0.50
C SER A 72 -23.78 -17.06 1.71
N ASP A 73 -22.95 -18.05 2.08
CA ASP A 73 -23.26 -19.00 3.15
C ASP A 73 -22.16 -19.13 4.21
N GLY A 74 -21.01 -18.48 4.04
CA GLY A 74 -19.89 -18.49 4.98
C GLY A 74 -19.09 -19.79 4.99
N SER A 75 -19.33 -20.72 4.06
CA SER A 75 -18.63 -22.00 4.01
C SER A 75 -17.17 -21.86 3.56
N GLU A 76 -16.28 -22.56 4.26
CA GLU A 76 -14.88 -22.72 3.84
C GLU A 76 -14.81 -23.77 2.73
N VAL A 77 -14.54 -23.32 1.50
CA VAL A 77 -14.55 -24.20 0.31
C VAL A 77 -13.15 -24.62 -0.13
N TYR A 78 -12.12 -23.94 0.37
CA TYR A 78 -10.72 -24.30 0.13
C TYR A 78 -9.83 -23.76 1.25
N THR A 79 -8.85 -24.56 1.66
CA THR A 79 -7.86 -24.18 2.67
C THR A 79 -6.49 -24.67 2.24
N ARG A 80 -5.44 -23.86 2.46
CA ARG A 80 -4.05 -24.26 2.22
C ARG A 80 -3.12 -23.53 3.16
N THR A 81 -2.13 -24.24 3.69
CA THR A 81 -0.95 -23.61 4.31
C THR A 81 0.11 -23.38 3.24
N ILE A 82 0.65 -22.18 3.17
CA ILE A 82 1.65 -21.74 2.19
C ILE A 82 2.93 -21.39 2.93
N LYS A 83 4.06 -21.92 2.47
CA LYS A 83 5.38 -21.63 3.06
C LYS A 83 6.15 -20.61 2.26
N ALA A 84 7.05 -19.89 2.94
CA ALA A 84 7.93 -18.93 2.29
C ALA A 84 8.76 -19.60 1.20
N GLY A 85 8.85 -18.95 0.04
CA GLY A 85 9.52 -19.47 -1.16
C GLY A 85 8.62 -20.28 -2.09
N GLU A 86 7.41 -20.66 -1.68
CA GLU A 86 6.45 -21.27 -2.60
C GLU A 86 5.95 -20.23 -3.63
N SER A 87 5.88 -20.65 -4.89
CA SER A 87 5.44 -19.84 -6.02
C SER A 87 4.62 -20.67 -7.00
N ASN A 88 3.96 -20.00 -7.95
CA ASN A 88 3.15 -20.66 -8.99
C ASN A 88 2.01 -21.52 -8.41
N ILE A 89 1.44 -21.10 -7.28
CA ILE A 89 0.29 -21.78 -6.68
C ILE A 89 -0.96 -21.34 -7.41
N SER A 90 -1.68 -22.28 -8.02
CA SER A 90 -3.01 -22.02 -8.56
C SER A 90 -4.08 -22.24 -7.49
N LEU A 91 -4.96 -21.25 -7.35
CA LEU A 91 -6.19 -21.32 -6.58
C LEU A 91 -7.33 -21.90 -7.42
N PRO A 92 -8.39 -22.44 -6.79
CA PRO A 92 -9.53 -23.01 -7.49
C PRO A 92 -10.19 -22.05 -8.48
N SER A 93 -10.60 -22.57 -9.65
CA SER A 93 -11.13 -21.80 -10.77
C SER A 93 -12.43 -21.05 -10.50
N TYR A 94 -13.19 -21.42 -9.47
CA TYR A 94 -14.45 -20.74 -9.15
C TYR A 94 -14.23 -19.29 -8.68
N ILE A 95 -13.02 -18.91 -8.27
CA ILE A 95 -12.68 -17.50 -7.96
C ILE A 95 -12.61 -16.62 -9.21
N THR A 96 -12.64 -17.21 -10.40
CA THR A 96 -12.71 -16.52 -11.71
C THR A 96 -13.94 -16.97 -12.50
N ASN A 97 -15.00 -17.42 -11.79
CA ASN A 97 -16.20 -17.99 -12.39
C ASN A 97 -15.91 -19.14 -13.39
N ASN A 98 -14.88 -19.94 -13.11
CA ASN A 98 -14.41 -21.05 -13.94
C ASN A 98 -13.99 -20.66 -15.37
N ASN A 99 -13.58 -19.41 -15.58
CA ASN A 99 -13.09 -18.98 -16.88
C ASN A 99 -11.68 -19.55 -17.14
N SER A 100 -11.55 -20.36 -18.20
CA SER A 100 -10.30 -21.01 -18.61
C SER A 100 -9.24 -20.05 -19.14
N ASP A 101 -9.64 -18.85 -19.57
CA ASP A 101 -8.76 -17.84 -20.15
C ASP A 101 -8.18 -16.91 -19.08
N VAL A 102 -8.43 -17.21 -17.81
CA VAL A 102 -7.88 -16.48 -16.66
C VAL A 102 -6.88 -17.37 -15.95
N THR A 103 -5.60 -17.00 -16.03
CA THR A 103 -4.56 -17.62 -15.20
C THR A 103 -4.56 -16.95 -13.84
N ASN A 104 -4.59 -17.72 -12.77
CA ASN A 104 -4.40 -17.22 -11.42
C ASN A 104 -3.13 -17.83 -10.78
N THR A 105 -2.33 -16.98 -10.13
CA THR A 105 -1.06 -17.37 -9.54
C THR A 105 -0.87 -16.69 -8.19
N LEU A 106 -0.54 -17.49 -7.18
CA LEU A 106 -0.14 -17.04 -5.85
C LEU A 106 1.33 -17.39 -5.57
N THR A 107 2.03 -16.44 -4.95
CA THR A 107 3.43 -16.58 -4.53
C THR A 107 3.60 -16.03 -3.12
N TYR A 108 4.36 -16.73 -2.28
CA TYR A 108 4.80 -16.23 -0.99
C TYR A 108 6.32 -16.04 -1.01
N THR A 109 6.75 -14.78 -1.14
CA THR A 109 8.17 -14.40 -1.02
C THR A 109 8.54 -14.29 0.46
N GLY A 110 9.61 -14.95 0.88
CA GLY A 110 10.09 -14.90 2.26
C GLY A 110 10.76 -13.57 2.64
N ALA A 111 10.76 -13.28 3.94
CA ALA A 111 11.49 -12.18 4.53
C ALA A 111 13.01 -12.38 4.36
N ASN A 112 13.76 -11.29 4.16
CA ASN A 112 15.18 -11.33 3.79
C ASN A 112 16.11 -10.66 4.83
N GLY A 113 15.59 -10.31 6.00
CA GLY A 113 16.31 -9.61 7.07
C GLY A 113 16.21 -8.09 7.01
N THR A 114 15.82 -7.53 5.87
CA THR A 114 15.51 -6.10 5.69
C THR A 114 14.03 -5.89 5.38
N ASP A 115 13.47 -6.74 4.51
CA ASP A 115 12.10 -6.67 4.05
C ASP A 115 11.28 -7.82 4.66
N PRO A 116 10.01 -7.57 5.00
CA PRO A 116 9.12 -8.64 5.44
C PRO A 116 8.76 -9.57 4.28
N GLY A 117 8.26 -10.75 4.64
CA GLY A 117 7.65 -11.65 3.66
C GLY A 117 6.42 -11.00 3.02
N ASN A 118 6.11 -11.38 1.79
CA ASN A 118 4.98 -10.83 1.03
C ASN A 118 4.23 -11.95 0.31
N VAL A 119 2.90 -11.91 0.39
CA VAL A 119 2.02 -12.76 -0.42
C VAL A 119 1.53 -11.93 -1.60
N THR A 120 1.80 -12.41 -2.80
CA THR A 120 1.37 -11.79 -4.06
C THR A 120 0.38 -12.71 -4.75
N PHE A 121 -0.74 -12.16 -5.19
CA PHE A 121 -1.74 -12.85 -6.00
C PHE A 121 -1.98 -12.10 -7.30
N SER A 122 -2.00 -12.85 -8.39
CA SER A 122 -2.08 -12.32 -9.75
C SER A 122 -3.17 -13.01 -10.54
N LEU A 123 -4.03 -12.20 -11.15
CA LEU A 123 -5.00 -12.60 -12.16
C LEU A 123 -4.51 -12.09 -13.51
N VAL A 124 -4.48 -12.99 -14.49
CA VAL A 124 -4.07 -12.65 -15.84
C VAL A 124 -5.13 -13.08 -16.83
N ASN A 125 -5.60 -12.09 -17.57
CA ASN A 125 -6.53 -12.24 -18.67
C ASN A 125 -6.22 -11.17 -19.73
N ALA A 126 -6.52 -11.46 -21.00
CA ALA A 126 -6.23 -10.57 -22.13
C ALA A 126 -6.83 -9.16 -21.97
N ASN A 127 -8.03 -9.06 -21.38
CA ASN A 127 -8.75 -7.78 -21.28
C ASN A 127 -8.58 -7.09 -19.92
N LEU A 128 -7.85 -7.69 -18.97
CA LEU A 128 -7.66 -7.19 -17.61
C LEU A 128 -8.96 -6.96 -16.82
N GLU A 129 -10.05 -7.61 -17.23
CA GLU A 129 -11.37 -7.45 -16.60
C GLU A 129 -11.47 -8.16 -15.23
N TYR A 130 -10.49 -8.99 -14.84
CA TYR A 130 -10.52 -9.76 -13.60
C TYR A 130 -9.61 -9.15 -12.55
N GLU A 131 -10.18 -8.84 -11.39
CA GLU A 131 -9.53 -8.04 -10.36
C GLU A 131 -9.75 -8.64 -8.97
N THR A 132 -8.88 -8.23 -8.05
CA THR A 132 -8.98 -8.55 -6.64
C THR A 132 -9.12 -7.26 -5.86
N LEU A 133 -10.26 -7.10 -5.19
CA LEU A 133 -10.55 -6.01 -4.26
C LEU A 133 -9.96 -6.34 -2.89
N GLN A 134 -9.11 -5.46 -2.36
CA GLN A 134 -8.55 -5.62 -1.02
C GLN A 134 -9.54 -5.08 0.02
N ILE A 135 -10.15 -5.98 0.79
CA ILE A 135 -11.12 -5.65 1.85
C ILE A 135 -10.41 -5.30 3.16
N ARG A 136 -9.26 -5.91 3.39
CA ARG A 136 -8.37 -5.68 4.53
C ARG A 136 -6.93 -5.83 4.08
N ASP A 137 -6.10 -4.89 4.50
CA ASP A 137 -4.65 -5.01 4.48
C ASP A 137 -4.08 -4.31 5.73
N THR A 138 -3.58 -5.10 6.68
CA THR A 138 -3.17 -4.54 7.98
C THR A 138 -1.89 -3.72 7.90
N ASN A 139 -1.02 -4.03 6.93
CA ASN A 139 0.25 -3.33 6.76
C ASN A 139 0.13 -2.17 5.76
N TYR A 140 -0.76 -2.30 4.77
CA TYR A 140 -1.06 -1.29 3.75
C TYR A 140 -2.55 -0.91 3.70
N PRO A 141 -3.15 -0.33 4.75
CA PRO A 141 -4.58 -0.02 4.72
C PRO A 141 -5.00 1.02 3.67
N GLY A 142 -4.05 1.72 3.04
CA GLY A 142 -4.31 2.51 1.84
C GLY A 142 -4.78 1.68 0.63
N ASN A 143 -4.51 0.37 0.63
CA ASN A 143 -4.98 -0.56 -0.39
C ASN A 143 -6.44 -0.96 -0.17
N GLU A 144 -7.00 -0.71 1.02
CA GLU A 144 -8.39 -1.10 1.29
C GLU A 144 -9.33 -0.35 0.34
N ASN A 145 -10.24 -1.11 -0.27
CA ASN A 145 -11.19 -0.67 -1.29
C ASN A 145 -10.58 -0.34 -2.66
N GLU A 146 -9.29 -0.65 -2.87
CA GLU A 146 -8.70 -0.70 -4.20
C GLU A 146 -8.85 -2.11 -4.78
N ASP A 147 -9.26 -2.19 -6.05
CA ASP A 147 -9.24 -3.40 -6.85
C ASP A 147 -8.25 -3.28 -8.00
N LYS A 148 -7.52 -4.37 -8.21
CA LYS A 148 -6.52 -4.50 -9.27
C LYS A 148 -6.33 -5.97 -9.63
N PRO A 149 -5.87 -6.29 -10.86
CA PRO A 149 -5.57 -7.67 -11.24
C PRO A 149 -4.49 -8.34 -10.37
N ASN A 150 -3.62 -7.54 -9.74
CA ASN A 150 -2.51 -8.03 -8.94
C ASN A 150 -2.49 -7.36 -7.57
N VAL A 151 -2.64 -8.15 -6.50
CA VAL A 151 -2.58 -7.66 -5.13
C VAL A 151 -1.38 -8.23 -4.40
N GLN A 152 -0.83 -7.42 -3.50
CA GLN A 152 0.25 -7.81 -2.62
C GLN A 152 -0.12 -7.39 -1.21
N THR A 153 0.13 -8.28 -0.25
CA THR A 153 -0.05 -8.00 1.17
C THR A 153 1.18 -8.51 1.92
N SER A 154 1.74 -7.64 2.77
CA SER A 154 2.89 -7.99 3.61
C SER A 154 2.47 -8.92 4.74
N VAL A 155 3.29 -9.95 4.96
CA VAL A 155 3.13 -10.89 6.06
C VAL A 155 3.52 -10.21 7.37
N PRO A 156 2.65 -10.23 8.40
CA PRO A 156 2.90 -9.59 9.67
C PRO A 156 4.14 -10.13 10.35
N TYR A 157 4.97 -9.21 10.85
CA TYR A 157 6.19 -9.55 11.58
C TYR A 157 6.41 -8.63 12.78
N ALA A 158 5.88 -7.40 12.75
CA ALA A 158 6.20 -6.38 13.73
C ALA A 158 5.41 -6.51 15.03
N LYS A 159 6.11 -6.29 16.13
CA LYS A 159 5.53 -5.95 17.44
C LYS A 159 5.79 -4.49 17.73
N ALA A 160 4.96 -3.89 18.55
CA ALA A 160 5.19 -2.53 19.03
C ALA A 160 4.91 -2.44 20.52
N ASP A 161 5.67 -1.55 21.16
CA ASP A 161 5.54 -1.23 22.57
C ASP A 161 4.83 0.12 22.72
N GLN A 162 3.91 0.17 23.66
CA GLN A 162 3.40 1.43 24.19
C GLN A 162 3.77 1.54 25.66
N THR A 163 4.50 2.60 26.01
CA THR A 163 4.95 2.83 27.38
C THR A 163 4.26 4.06 27.98
N THR A 164 3.60 3.86 29.12
CA THR A 164 3.09 4.94 29.99
C THR A 164 4.14 5.24 31.05
N TYR A 165 4.52 6.50 31.22
CA TYR A 165 5.52 6.91 32.22
C TYR A 165 4.85 7.63 33.39
N TYR A 166 5.26 7.32 34.61
CA TYR A 166 4.92 8.08 35.80
C TYR A 166 6.13 8.93 36.15
N LYS A 167 5.98 10.25 36.12
CA LYS A 167 7.07 11.20 36.26
C LYS A 167 6.86 12.08 37.51
N VAL A 168 7.96 12.43 38.20
CA VAL A 168 7.92 13.41 39.28
C VAL A 168 7.80 14.80 38.67
N VAL A 169 6.81 15.57 39.10
CA VAL A 169 6.73 16.98 38.73
C VAL A 169 7.95 17.74 39.25
N ASP A 170 8.48 18.67 38.45
CA ASP A 170 9.44 19.64 38.97
C ASP A 170 8.72 20.57 39.96
N SER A 171 8.98 20.36 41.26
CA SER A 171 8.35 21.12 42.34
C SER A 171 8.67 22.60 42.30
N SER A 172 9.78 23.02 41.68
CA SER A 172 10.14 24.43 41.50
C SER A 172 9.29 25.13 40.42
N LYS A 173 8.62 24.35 39.56
CA LYS A 173 7.79 24.80 38.45
C LYS A 173 6.30 24.47 38.65
N TYR A 174 5.94 23.87 39.78
CA TYR A 174 4.58 23.47 40.10
C TYR A 174 3.98 24.33 41.21
N THR A 175 2.80 24.89 40.96
CA THR A 175 1.98 25.54 41.99
C THR A 175 0.86 24.59 42.37
N GLU A 176 0.73 24.26 43.66
CA GLU A 176 -0.29 23.32 44.13
C GLU A 176 -1.70 23.74 43.70
N GLY A 177 -2.47 22.79 43.17
CA GLY A 177 -3.82 22.99 42.68
C GLY A 177 -3.93 23.51 41.24
N GLN A 178 -2.80 23.88 40.61
CA GLN A 178 -2.77 24.23 39.19
C GLN A 178 -2.46 23.01 38.31
N THR A 179 -2.73 23.14 37.00
CA THR A 179 -2.29 22.17 36.01
C THR A 179 -0.78 22.32 35.80
N TYR A 180 -0.03 21.22 35.84
CA TYR A 180 1.41 21.22 35.60
C TYR A 180 1.72 21.23 34.10
N THR A 181 2.66 22.04 33.64
CA THR A 181 3.15 21.98 32.27
C THR A 181 4.47 21.22 32.25
N PRO A 182 4.57 20.05 31.57
CA PRO A 182 5.82 19.30 31.47
C PRO A 182 6.95 20.16 30.90
N THR A 183 8.09 20.10 31.57
CA THR A 183 9.36 20.74 31.21
C THR A 183 10.22 19.85 30.30
N GLY A 184 9.97 18.53 30.29
CA GLY A 184 10.76 17.55 29.57
C GLY A 184 11.96 17.01 30.35
N ASN A 185 12.25 17.56 31.54
CA ASN A 185 13.35 17.15 32.41
C ASN A 185 12.90 16.33 33.63
N GLU A 186 11.65 15.87 33.65
CA GLU A 186 11.10 15.16 34.81
C GLU A 186 11.76 13.79 35.00
N THR A 187 11.99 13.42 36.26
CA THR A 187 12.47 12.09 36.63
C THR A 187 11.35 11.06 36.48
N VAL A 188 11.60 9.98 35.74
CA VAL A 188 10.69 8.83 35.66
C VAL A 188 10.74 8.04 36.96
N LEU A 189 9.60 7.92 37.64
CA LEU A 189 9.41 7.10 38.85
C LEU A 189 9.13 5.64 38.52
N ALA A 190 8.28 5.43 37.53
CA ALA A 190 7.85 4.13 37.09
C ALA A 190 7.43 4.20 35.63
N SER A 191 7.39 3.05 34.96
CA SER A 191 6.81 2.92 33.63
C SER A 191 5.98 1.65 33.55
N TYR A 192 5.03 1.66 32.63
CA TYR A 192 4.23 0.49 32.29
C TYR A 192 4.23 0.34 30.77
N THR A 193 4.85 -0.74 30.30
CA THR A 193 4.94 -1.06 28.88
C THR A 193 3.94 -2.16 28.53
N GLN A 194 3.14 -1.92 27.50
CA GLN A 194 2.30 -2.92 26.86
C GLN A 194 2.88 -3.26 25.49
N THR A 195 3.09 -4.53 25.22
CA THR A 195 3.59 -5.02 23.93
C THR A 195 2.49 -5.75 23.19
N GLY A 196 2.29 -5.42 21.92
CA GLY A 196 1.32 -6.10 21.05
C GLY A 196 1.82 -6.21 19.61
N LEU A 197 0.95 -6.70 18.74
CA LEU A 197 1.19 -6.70 17.31
C LEU A 197 1.01 -5.28 16.77
N ALA A 198 1.88 -4.89 15.84
CA ALA A 198 1.76 -3.60 15.16
C ALA A 198 0.37 -3.46 14.51
N GLY A 199 -0.25 -2.28 14.64
CA GLY A 199 -1.60 -2.02 14.11
C GLY A 199 -2.76 -2.40 15.02
N GLN A 200 -2.51 -3.07 16.16
CA GLN A 200 -3.56 -3.32 17.17
C GLN A 200 -3.96 -2.03 17.90
N GLN A 201 -5.21 -1.97 18.35
CA GLN A 201 -5.67 -0.90 19.24
C GLN A 201 -5.15 -1.16 20.64
N PHE A 202 -4.60 -0.13 21.28
CA PHE A 202 -4.28 -0.16 22.70
C PHE A 202 -5.17 0.82 23.46
N THR A 203 -5.50 0.44 24.68
CA THR A 203 -5.98 1.35 25.73
C THR A 203 -4.99 1.26 26.89
N ALA A 204 -4.32 2.36 27.21
CA ALA A 204 -3.42 2.43 28.35
C ALA A 204 -4.21 2.38 29.66
N SER A 205 -3.54 1.97 30.74
CA SER A 205 -4.15 2.11 32.06
C SER A 205 -4.36 3.60 32.37
N GLY A 206 -5.49 3.94 32.99
CA GLY A 206 -5.65 5.25 33.61
C GLY A 206 -4.60 5.51 34.70
N ASN A 207 -4.59 6.73 35.22
CA ASN A 207 -3.65 7.14 36.27
C ASN A 207 -3.72 6.15 37.44
N ARG A 208 -2.60 5.50 37.73
CA ARG A 208 -2.45 4.63 38.91
C ARG A 208 -1.92 5.46 40.08
N ASP A 209 -2.43 5.15 41.28
CA ASP A 209 -1.86 5.68 42.51
C ASP A 209 -0.45 5.12 42.71
N VAL A 210 0.50 6.01 42.98
CA VAL A 210 1.88 5.66 43.32
C VAL A 210 2.07 5.97 44.80
N ALA A 211 2.39 4.95 45.60
CA ALA A 211 2.54 5.10 47.05
C ALA A 211 3.56 6.21 47.37
N GLY A 212 3.16 7.16 48.21
CA GLY A 212 4.00 8.32 48.58
C GLY A 212 3.92 9.52 47.62
N TYR A 213 3.14 9.44 46.55
CA TYR A 213 2.96 10.53 45.58
C TYR A 213 1.48 10.91 45.41
N LYS A 214 1.22 12.19 45.12
CA LYS A 214 -0.11 12.71 44.79
C LYS A 214 -0.21 12.90 43.27
N PRO A 215 -1.26 12.41 42.60
CA PRO A 215 -1.46 12.66 41.17
C PRO A 215 -1.58 14.15 40.90
N VAL A 216 -0.84 14.64 39.90
CA VAL A 216 -0.91 16.02 39.42
C VAL A 216 -1.43 16.00 38.00
N ALA A 217 -2.50 16.75 37.73
CA ALA A 217 -2.98 16.95 36.37
C ALA A 217 -1.93 17.75 35.59
N ALA A 218 -1.49 17.21 34.46
CA ALA A 218 -0.58 17.91 33.56
C ALA A 218 -1.35 18.40 32.32
N THR A 219 -0.84 19.46 31.67
CA THR A 219 -1.22 19.75 30.29
C THR A 219 -0.93 18.49 29.47
N THR A 220 -1.80 18.17 28.51
CA THR A 220 -1.76 16.89 27.82
C THR A 220 -0.38 16.66 27.21
N ASP A 221 0.43 15.84 27.86
CA ASP A 221 1.71 15.40 27.33
C ASP A 221 1.36 14.55 26.11
N THR A 222 1.58 15.10 24.92
CA THR A 222 1.22 14.44 23.65
C THR A 222 1.94 13.10 23.48
N THR A 223 2.97 12.83 24.30
CA THR A 223 3.70 11.56 24.32
C THR A 223 3.00 10.46 25.14
N GLN A 224 2.04 10.80 26.01
CA GLN A 224 1.35 9.86 26.90
C GLN A 224 -0.10 9.61 26.47
N LYS A 225 -0.25 9.05 25.28
CA LYS A 225 -1.56 8.66 24.74
C LYS A 225 -2.18 7.57 25.62
N THR A 226 -3.44 7.77 26.02
CA THR A 226 -4.22 6.80 26.80
C THR A 226 -4.94 5.78 25.94
N SER A 227 -5.00 6.00 24.63
CA SER A 227 -5.48 5.04 23.64
C SER A 227 -4.89 5.37 22.27
N GLY A 228 -4.91 4.41 21.35
CA GLY A 228 -4.44 4.61 20.00
C GLY A 228 -4.14 3.30 19.28
N ILE A 229 -3.39 3.40 18.19
CA ILE A 229 -2.87 2.25 17.44
C ILE A 229 -1.42 2.02 17.87
N LEU A 230 -1.07 0.77 18.19
CA LEU A 230 0.31 0.37 18.43
C LEU A 230 1.12 0.61 17.15
N GLY A 231 2.22 1.35 17.30
CA GLY A 231 3.05 1.85 16.20
C GLY A 231 3.18 0.83 15.08
N LYS A 232 2.81 1.24 13.87
CA LYS A 232 2.98 0.39 12.69
C LYS A 232 4.48 0.26 12.46
N GLY A 233 5.05 -0.85 12.91
CA GLY A 233 6.39 -1.23 12.49
C GLY A 233 7.57 -0.60 13.23
N VAL A 234 8.77 -1.01 12.82
CA VAL A 234 10.04 -0.54 13.39
C VAL A 234 10.46 0.73 12.65
N VAL A 235 11.03 1.73 13.35
CA VAL A 235 11.59 2.92 12.67
C VAL A 235 12.59 2.51 11.60
N GLY A 236 12.45 3.05 10.39
CA GLY A 236 13.23 2.70 9.20
C GLY A 236 12.68 1.51 8.41
N GLN A 237 11.62 0.84 8.90
CA GLN A 237 10.90 -0.15 8.12
C GLN A 237 10.37 0.49 6.84
N LYS A 238 10.61 -0.17 5.72
CA LYS A 238 10.07 0.17 4.42
C LYS A 238 9.07 -0.89 4.00
N LEU A 239 8.07 -0.42 3.28
CA LEU A 239 6.91 -1.18 2.85
C LEU A 239 6.75 -0.87 1.36
N VAL A 240 7.15 -1.80 0.51
CA VAL A 240 7.02 -1.68 -0.94
C VAL A 240 5.65 -2.12 -1.36
N GLU A 241 5.10 -1.40 -2.31
CA GLU A 241 3.90 -1.77 -3.00
C GLU A 241 4.01 -1.48 -4.49
N LEU A 242 3.43 -2.39 -5.27
CA LEU A 242 3.14 -2.18 -6.68
C LEU A 242 1.76 -1.52 -6.79
N GLN A 243 1.74 -0.30 -7.32
CA GLN A 243 0.48 0.40 -7.60
C GLN A 243 -0.14 -0.18 -8.87
N GLY A 244 -1.48 -0.17 -8.97
CA GLY A 244 -2.28 -0.43 -10.19
C GLY A 244 -2.23 -1.82 -10.85
N GLY A 245 -2.94 -1.96 -11.99
CA GLY A 245 -2.81 -3.10 -12.93
C GLY A 245 -1.45 -3.11 -13.64
N ALA A 246 -1.16 -4.05 -14.56
CA ALA A 246 0.24 -4.26 -14.97
C ALA A 246 0.93 -3.17 -15.82
N ASN A 247 0.22 -2.12 -16.24
CA ASN A 247 0.77 -0.84 -16.70
C ASN A 247 1.54 -0.05 -15.59
N HIS A 248 1.33 -0.42 -14.32
CA HIS A 248 1.90 0.26 -13.16
C HIS A 248 2.96 -0.58 -12.42
N TYR A 249 3.36 -1.74 -12.97
CA TYR A 249 4.48 -2.56 -12.45
C TYR A 249 5.81 -1.81 -12.43
N TYR A 250 5.88 -0.74 -13.21
CA TYR A 250 7.05 0.12 -13.34
C TYR A 250 6.98 1.32 -12.39
N VAL A 251 5.99 1.37 -11.49
CA VAL A 251 5.93 2.35 -10.39
C VAL A 251 5.97 1.61 -9.05
N LYS A 252 6.92 2.00 -8.19
CA LYS A 252 6.99 1.54 -6.81
C LYS A 252 6.50 2.63 -5.87
N ARG A 253 5.59 2.27 -4.96
CA ARG A 253 5.24 3.06 -3.78
C ARG A 253 5.96 2.45 -2.59
N ILE A 254 6.87 3.20 -1.97
CA ILE A 254 7.60 2.75 -0.78
C ILE A 254 7.21 3.64 0.38
N SER A 255 6.52 3.07 1.37
CA SER A 255 6.19 3.75 2.62
C SER A 255 7.21 3.39 3.69
N GLU A 256 7.88 4.39 4.25
CA GLU A 256 8.89 4.24 5.30
C GLU A 256 8.34 4.76 6.62
N ILE A 257 8.46 3.98 7.70
CA ILE A 257 8.09 4.40 9.05
C ILE A 257 9.22 5.25 9.63
N VAL A 258 8.89 6.48 10.03
CA VAL A 258 9.89 7.49 10.39
C VAL A 258 9.94 7.84 11.88
N ASP A 259 8.98 7.34 12.68
CA ASP A 259 8.98 7.52 14.13
C ASP A 259 8.36 6.32 14.86
N THR A 260 8.55 6.28 16.18
CA THR A 260 8.01 5.23 17.05
C THR A 260 6.50 5.32 17.22
N GLU A 261 5.88 6.41 16.80
CA GLU A 261 4.43 6.56 16.78
C GLU A 261 3.79 5.91 15.54
N GLY A 262 4.60 5.48 14.56
CA GLY A 262 4.16 4.87 13.31
C GLY A 262 3.83 5.86 12.21
N SER A 263 4.32 7.10 12.28
CA SER A 263 4.21 8.05 11.17
C SER A 263 5.00 7.54 9.97
N THR A 264 4.52 7.87 8.77
CA THR A 264 5.09 7.35 7.52
C THR A 264 5.47 8.46 6.55
N VAL A 265 6.51 8.25 5.77
CA VAL A 265 6.82 8.99 4.54
C VAL A 265 6.65 8.05 3.36
N THR A 266 5.89 8.46 2.35
CA THR A 266 5.65 7.66 1.15
C THR A 266 6.44 8.24 -0.02
N LYS A 267 7.19 7.38 -0.70
CA LYS A 267 8.02 7.70 -1.86
C LYS A 267 7.49 6.98 -3.09
N PHE A 268 7.35 7.67 -4.20
CA PHE A 268 7.00 7.06 -5.49
C PHE A 268 8.22 7.06 -6.40
N TYR A 269 8.44 5.93 -7.05
CA TYR A 269 9.54 5.72 -7.99
C TYR A 269 8.98 5.21 -9.30
N ALA A 270 9.41 5.77 -10.43
CA ALA A 270 9.09 5.26 -11.76
C ALA A 270 10.32 4.61 -12.40
N LEU A 271 10.15 3.51 -13.13
CA LEU A 271 11.25 2.85 -13.85
C LEU A 271 11.89 3.87 -14.78
N ASP A 272 13.21 4.00 -14.70
CA ASP A 272 13.89 4.98 -15.53
C ASP A 272 13.89 4.51 -17.00
N PRO A 273 13.62 5.38 -17.99
CA PRO A 273 13.62 5.02 -19.40
C PRO A 273 14.91 4.34 -19.85
N SER A 274 16.05 4.71 -19.28
CA SER A 274 17.36 4.10 -19.59
C SER A 274 17.52 2.67 -19.05
N GLN A 275 16.68 2.24 -18.11
CA GLN A 275 16.78 0.96 -17.41
C GLN A 275 15.74 -0.07 -17.86
N VAL A 276 14.88 0.30 -18.81
CA VAL A 276 13.84 -0.56 -19.37
C VAL A 276 14.39 -1.88 -19.90
N GLY A 277 15.51 -1.84 -20.63
CA GLY A 277 16.16 -3.04 -21.16
C GLY A 277 16.80 -3.94 -20.09
N ASN A 278 17.03 -3.40 -18.88
CA ASN A 278 17.65 -4.11 -17.75
C ASN A 278 16.62 -4.59 -16.73
N PHE A 279 15.34 -4.31 -16.94
CA PHE A 279 14.28 -4.72 -16.04
C PHE A 279 14.09 -6.25 -16.07
N SER A 280 13.91 -6.86 -14.90
CA SER A 280 13.71 -8.30 -14.74
C SER A 280 12.61 -8.61 -13.73
N ALA A 281 12.09 -9.84 -13.76
CA ALA A 281 11.03 -10.28 -12.84
C ALA A 281 11.44 -10.17 -11.36
N SER A 282 12.75 -10.24 -11.07
CA SER A 282 13.30 -10.04 -9.73
C SER A 282 13.18 -8.60 -9.20
N ASP A 283 12.92 -7.62 -10.06
CA ASP A 283 12.76 -6.21 -9.65
C ASP A 283 11.34 -5.91 -9.15
N VAL A 284 10.40 -6.82 -9.44
CA VAL A 284 8.97 -6.67 -9.15
C VAL A 284 8.72 -6.88 -7.66
N GLY A 285 8.12 -5.89 -7.00
CA GLY A 285 7.71 -5.98 -5.59
C GLY A 285 8.87 -5.95 -4.58
N THR A 286 10.06 -5.46 -4.98
CA THR A 286 11.24 -5.33 -4.11
C THR A 286 11.57 -3.88 -3.75
N GLU A 287 12.38 -3.65 -2.72
CA GLU A 287 12.86 -2.30 -2.35
C GLU A 287 13.93 -1.73 -3.28
N ASP A 288 14.48 -2.56 -4.17
CA ASP A 288 15.53 -2.13 -5.07
C ASP A 288 15.02 -1.08 -6.06
N VAL A 289 15.44 0.16 -5.84
CA VAL A 289 15.14 1.32 -6.68
C VAL A 289 16.33 1.71 -7.57
N SER A 290 17.37 0.88 -7.68
CA SER A 290 18.56 1.14 -8.50
C SER A 290 18.22 1.40 -9.96
N LYS A 291 17.19 0.74 -10.49
CA LYS A 291 16.67 0.91 -11.86
C LYS A 291 15.63 2.03 -12.00
N TYR A 292 15.20 2.62 -10.89
CA TYR A 292 14.10 3.58 -10.84
C TYR A 292 14.58 5.01 -10.56
N THR A 293 13.73 5.97 -10.85
CA THR A 293 13.89 7.40 -10.53
C THR A 293 12.84 7.80 -9.50
N LEU A 294 13.27 8.45 -8.42
CA LEU A 294 12.37 8.99 -7.38
C LEU A 294 11.62 10.18 -7.98
N ILE A 295 10.29 10.08 -8.03
CA ILE A 295 9.42 11.11 -8.64
C ILE A 295 8.64 11.91 -7.62
N TYR A 296 8.41 11.37 -6.41
CA TYR A 296 7.67 12.06 -5.37
C TYR A 296 8.07 11.57 -3.98
N THR A 297 8.07 12.48 -3.01
CA THR A 297 8.18 12.17 -1.56
C THR A 297 7.08 12.94 -0.84
N SER A 298 6.22 12.23 -0.12
CA SER A 298 5.17 12.86 0.69
C SER A 298 5.77 13.59 1.89
N LYS A 299 4.98 14.51 2.47
CA LYS A 299 5.19 14.91 3.85
C LYS A 299 5.14 13.71 4.80
N VAL A 300 5.64 13.89 6.02
CA VAL A 300 5.40 12.95 7.12
C VAL A 300 3.90 12.94 7.40
N ASN A 301 3.29 11.76 7.27
CA ASN A 301 1.88 11.53 7.55
C ASN A 301 1.77 10.80 8.89
N LYS A 302 0.98 11.34 9.84
CA LYS A 302 0.90 10.73 11.18
C LYS A 302 0.22 9.38 11.13
N ALA A 303 0.50 8.53 12.12
CA ALA A 303 -0.17 7.25 12.24
C ALA A 303 -1.71 7.41 12.28
N GLY A 304 -2.40 6.74 11.35
CA GLY A 304 -3.86 6.79 11.21
C GLY A 304 -4.40 8.04 10.49
N GLU A 305 -3.54 8.97 10.08
CA GLU A 305 -3.92 10.12 9.26
C GLU A 305 -4.12 9.70 7.79
N GLU A 306 -5.18 10.20 7.15
CA GLU A 306 -5.32 10.09 5.70
C GLU A 306 -4.47 11.16 5.01
N TRP A 307 -3.57 10.74 4.13
CA TRP A 307 -2.76 11.68 3.37
C TRP A 307 -3.64 12.54 2.45
N LYS A 308 -3.31 13.84 2.39
CA LYS A 308 -3.83 14.82 1.43
C LYS A 308 -2.71 15.76 0.99
N ALA A 309 -2.76 16.21 -0.26
CA ALA A 309 -1.86 17.26 -0.74
C ALA A 309 -2.18 18.59 -0.06
N ASP A 310 -1.16 19.29 0.44
CA ASP A 310 -1.32 20.58 1.12
C ASP A 310 -1.48 21.74 0.14
N GLU A 311 -0.92 21.60 -1.05
CA GLU A 311 -0.91 22.63 -2.09
C GLU A 311 -1.23 22.02 -3.47
N SER A 312 -1.63 22.88 -4.40
CA SER A 312 -1.75 22.51 -5.81
C SER A 312 -0.45 22.87 -6.52
N LYS A 313 0.29 21.89 -7.02
CA LYS A 313 1.53 22.12 -7.76
C LYS A 313 1.82 21.03 -8.78
N VAL A 314 2.64 21.38 -9.77
CA VAL A 314 3.16 20.47 -10.78
C VAL A 314 4.67 20.36 -10.57
N THR A 315 5.16 19.16 -10.31
CA THR A 315 6.59 18.89 -10.14
C THR A 315 7.10 18.12 -11.34
N LYS A 316 8.08 18.68 -12.04
CA LYS A 316 8.76 18.03 -13.17
C LYS A 316 10.03 17.32 -12.70
N VAL A 317 10.17 16.03 -13.01
CA VAL A 317 11.32 15.20 -12.66
C VAL A 317 11.94 14.65 -13.93
N ASN A 318 13.25 14.83 -14.11
CA ASN A 318 13.97 14.31 -15.28
C ASN A 318 14.43 12.86 -15.05
N SER A 319 14.54 12.10 -16.14
CA SER A 319 15.19 10.79 -16.13
C SER A 319 16.69 10.92 -15.79
N LYS A 320 17.32 9.81 -15.41
CA LYS A 320 18.74 9.78 -15.02
C LYS A 320 19.69 10.31 -16.10
N ASN A 321 19.36 10.07 -17.36
CA ASN A 321 20.10 10.58 -18.53
C ASN A 321 19.61 11.95 -19.01
N GLY A 322 18.49 12.47 -18.50
CA GLY A 322 17.93 13.77 -18.90
C GLY A 322 17.17 13.80 -20.22
N ASP A 323 17.05 12.67 -20.92
CA ASP A 323 16.38 12.59 -22.22
C ASP A 323 14.85 12.63 -22.13
N TYR A 324 14.31 12.35 -20.93
CA TYR A 324 12.88 12.33 -20.66
C TYR A 324 12.56 13.04 -19.34
N TYR A 325 11.29 13.39 -19.17
CA TYR A 325 10.74 13.93 -17.93
C TYR A 325 9.36 13.35 -17.62
N ILE A 326 8.97 13.40 -16.35
CA ILE A 326 7.67 13.02 -15.83
C ILE A 326 7.14 14.14 -14.95
N GLU A 327 5.82 14.34 -14.92
CA GLU A 327 5.17 15.35 -14.10
C GLU A 327 4.31 14.69 -13.02
N VAL A 328 4.41 15.22 -11.80
CA VAL A 328 3.59 14.86 -10.65
C VAL A 328 2.75 16.07 -10.26
N ASN A 329 1.44 15.94 -10.41
CA ASN A 329 0.47 16.97 -10.15
C ASN A 329 -0.24 16.70 -8.81
N GLU A 330 -0.01 17.59 -7.86
CA GLU A 330 -0.73 17.69 -6.60
C GLU A 330 -1.88 18.69 -6.75
N THR A 331 -3.01 18.38 -6.13
CA THR A 331 -4.16 19.29 -6.02
C THR A 331 -4.51 19.42 -4.54
N ALA A 332 -4.48 20.65 -4.01
CA ALA A 332 -4.73 20.91 -2.59
C ALA A 332 -6.02 20.23 -2.11
N GLY A 333 -5.93 19.47 -1.02
CA GLY A 333 -7.03 18.71 -0.43
C GLY A 333 -7.34 17.37 -1.11
N SER A 334 -6.74 17.07 -2.26
CA SER A 334 -6.87 15.76 -2.94
C SER A 334 -6.14 14.66 -2.17
N LYS A 335 -6.71 13.46 -2.19
CA LYS A 335 -6.10 12.20 -1.72
C LYS A 335 -5.31 11.47 -2.82
N SER A 336 -5.34 11.99 -4.03
CA SER A 336 -4.76 11.36 -5.21
C SER A 336 -3.66 12.23 -5.82
N LEU A 337 -2.59 11.58 -6.25
CA LEU A 337 -1.55 12.16 -7.10
C LEU A 337 -1.86 11.83 -8.55
N ILE A 338 -1.67 12.81 -9.42
CA ILE A 338 -1.77 12.64 -10.86
C ILE A 338 -0.34 12.56 -11.40
N ILE A 339 0.07 11.38 -11.89
CA ILE A 339 1.42 11.13 -12.42
C ILE A 339 1.30 10.89 -13.92
N THR A 340 2.07 11.63 -14.73
CA THR A 340 2.10 11.46 -16.19
C THR A 340 2.99 10.27 -16.59
N GLY A 341 3.01 9.93 -17.89
CA GLY A 341 4.09 9.10 -18.45
C GLY A 341 5.37 9.90 -18.73
N TRP A 342 6.46 9.19 -19.02
CA TRP A 342 7.71 9.82 -19.49
C TRP A 342 7.53 10.49 -20.85
N SER A 343 8.01 11.72 -20.98
CA SER A 343 7.95 12.56 -22.18
C SER A 343 9.33 13.05 -22.57
N SER A 344 9.65 13.05 -23.86
CA SER A 344 10.96 13.47 -24.36
C SER A 344 11.22 14.95 -24.03
N THR A 345 12.47 15.26 -23.68
CA THR A 345 12.90 16.65 -23.46
C THR A 345 13.21 17.39 -24.76
N THR A 346 13.38 16.68 -25.88
CA THR A 346 13.84 17.24 -27.16
C THR A 346 12.94 16.89 -28.34
N GLU A 347 12.30 15.73 -28.31
CA GLU A 347 11.46 15.25 -29.41
C GLU A 347 10.00 15.63 -29.21
N THR A 348 9.32 15.94 -30.31
CA THR A 348 7.90 16.26 -30.33
C THR A 348 7.17 15.46 -31.40
N ASP A 349 5.88 15.23 -31.18
CA ASP A 349 4.95 14.67 -32.15
C ASP A 349 3.80 15.68 -32.34
N THR A 350 3.27 15.80 -33.56
CA THR A 350 2.18 16.74 -33.89
C THR A 350 0.92 15.97 -34.23
N TYR A 351 -0.19 16.38 -33.62
CA TYR A 351 -1.47 15.68 -33.69
C TYR A 351 -2.58 16.64 -34.11
N LYS A 352 -3.57 16.12 -34.82
CA LYS A 352 -4.77 16.87 -35.21
C LYS A 352 -5.83 16.72 -34.12
N GLN A 353 -6.27 17.84 -33.55
CA GLN A 353 -7.34 17.88 -32.56
C GLN A 353 -8.72 17.76 -33.23
N MET A 354 -9.77 17.56 -32.41
CA MET A 354 -11.15 17.42 -32.89
C MET A 354 -11.66 18.66 -33.65
N ASP A 355 -11.15 19.85 -33.32
CA ASP A 355 -11.47 21.10 -34.01
C ASP A 355 -10.69 21.27 -35.33
N GLY A 356 -9.88 20.27 -35.71
CA GLY A 356 -9.06 20.26 -36.92
C GLY A 356 -7.72 21.00 -36.78
N THR A 357 -7.43 21.60 -35.63
CA THR A 357 -6.15 22.28 -35.38
C THR A 357 -5.03 21.27 -35.15
N LEU A 358 -3.81 21.64 -35.55
CA LEU A 358 -2.62 20.85 -35.23
C LEU A 358 -2.04 21.34 -33.91
N HIS A 359 -1.73 20.41 -33.01
CA HIS A 359 -1.04 20.68 -31.76
C HIS A 359 0.18 19.79 -31.62
N THR A 360 1.29 20.40 -31.20
CA THR A 360 2.58 19.71 -31.02
C THR A 360 2.80 19.43 -29.54
N TYR A 361 3.01 18.16 -29.20
CA TYR A 361 3.28 17.72 -27.83
C TYR A 361 4.67 17.08 -27.74
N PRO A 362 5.32 17.13 -26.57
CA PRO A 362 6.49 16.30 -26.27
C PRO A 362 6.21 14.83 -26.59
N ARG A 363 7.14 14.17 -27.27
CA ARG A 363 6.96 12.78 -27.69
C ARG A 363 6.90 11.87 -26.44
N PRO A 364 5.85 11.06 -26.26
CA PRO A 364 5.81 10.11 -25.16
C PRO A 364 6.90 9.03 -25.37
N PHE A 365 7.49 8.57 -24.26
CA PHE A 365 8.38 7.41 -24.29
C PHE A 365 7.63 6.18 -24.80
N LYS A 366 8.24 5.43 -25.72
CA LYS A 366 7.61 4.28 -26.41
C LYS A 366 8.26 2.95 -26.05
N GLY A 367 9.26 2.94 -25.16
CA GLY A 367 9.90 1.72 -24.71
C GLY A 367 9.13 1.08 -23.56
N ALA A 368 9.25 -0.23 -23.40
CA ALA A 368 8.79 -0.90 -22.21
C ALA A 368 9.48 -2.26 -22.00
N PRO A 369 9.48 -2.77 -20.76
CA PRO A 369 10.07 -4.06 -20.45
C PRO A 369 9.46 -5.22 -21.23
N SER A 370 10.21 -6.30 -21.38
CA SER A 370 9.76 -7.47 -22.14
C SER A 370 8.38 -7.94 -21.68
N THR A 371 7.48 -8.19 -22.62
CA THR A 371 6.12 -8.70 -22.35
C THR A 371 6.15 -10.01 -21.55
N SER A 372 7.20 -10.82 -21.73
CA SER A 372 7.44 -12.06 -20.98
C SER A 372 7.65 -11.86 -19.48
N LEU A 373 7.96 -10.64 -19.03
CA LEU A 373 8.11 -10.30 -17.61
C LEU A 373 6.78 -9.96 -16.94
N THR A 374 5.72 -9.83 -17.72
CA THR A 374 4.34 -9.79 -17.22
C THR A 374 3.76 -11.21 -17.26
N PRO A 375 3.05 -11.67 -16.23
CA PRO A 375 2.48 -13.01 -16.27
C PRO A 375 1.55 -13.15 -17.51
N ALA A 376 1.71 -14.28 -18.22
CA ALA A 376 1.16 -14.66 -19.54
C ALA A 376 1.56 -13.88 -20.81
N GLY A 377 2.57 -13.01 -20.79
CA GLY A 377 3.25 -12.60 -22.03
C GLY A 377 2.48 -11.70 -23.02
N ALA A 378 1.23 -11.31 -22.74
CA ALA A 378 0.41 -10.54 -23.68
C ALA A 378 -0.51 -9.47 -23.04
N GLY A 379 -0.62 -9.39 -21.72
CA GLY A 379 -1.68 -8.58 -21.09
C GLY A 379 -1.42 -7.09 -20.87
N ASN A 380 -0.16 -6.60 -20.91
CA ASN A 380 0.14 -5.31 -20.27
C ASN A 380 1.28 -4.48 -20.88
N ASN A 381 1.67 -4.76 -22.12
CA ASN A 381 2.68 -3.93 -22.79
C ASN A 381 2.28 -3.47 -24.20
N SER A 382 0.97 -3.41 -24.49
CA SER A 382 0.47 -2.93 -25.78
C SER A 382 0.66 -1.42 -25.96
N TYR A 383 0.89 -0.69 -24.85
CA TYR A 383 0.80 0.77 -24.81
C TYR A 383 2.10 1.46 -24.37
N ASN A 384 3.13 0.71 -23.96
CA ASN A 384 4.47 1.19 -23.62
C ASN A 384 4.53 2.39 -22.66
N VAL A 385 3.63 2.47 -21.65
CA VAL A 385 3.60 3.57 -20.68
C VAL A 385 4.19 3.12 -19.34
N ILE A 386 5.22 3.84 -18.87
CA ILE A 386 5.73 3.74 -17.51
C ILE A 386 5.08 4.88 -16.71
N ALA A 387 4.12 4.51 -15.85
CA ALA A 387 3.27 5.40 -15.06
C ALA A 387 2.23 6.21 -15.87
N GLY A 388 0.98 6.28 -15.36
CA GLY A 388 -0.11 7.05 -15.97
C GLY A 388 -1.05 6.21 -16.88
N LYS A 389 -2.16 6.81 -17.33
CA LYS A 389 -3.06 6.19 -18.33
C LYS A 389 -2.39 6.17 -19.70
N VAL A 390 -2.74 5.15 -20.49
CA VAL A 390 -2.45 5.06 -21.92
C VAL A 390 -2.97 6.32 -22.61
N PRO A 391 -2.15 7.08 -23.36
CA PRO A 391 -2.69 8.09 -24.25
C PRO A 391 -3.49 7.38 -25.35
N GLU A 392 -4.81 7.51 -25.34
CA GLU A 392 -5.64 7.12 -26.48
C GLU A 392 -5.39 8.10 -27.63
N ILE A 393 -4.65 7.66 -28.64
CA ILE A 393 -4.40 8.43 -29.86
C ILE A 393 -5.19 7.77 -30.99
N GLN A 394 -6.32 8.38 -31.38
CA GLN A 394 -7.14 7.88 -32.48
C GLN A 394 -6.61 8.37 -33.84
N ALA A 395 -6.39 7.44 -34.77
CA ALA A 395 -6.11 7.73 -36.17
C ALA A 395 -7.37 8.19 -36.92
N GLU A 396 -7.18 8.82 -38.09
CA GLU A 396 -8.20 9.50 -38.90
C GLU A 396 -9.54 8.77 -39.03
N GLY A 397 -10.63 9.46 -38.68
CA GLY A 397 -12.00 9.06 -39.04
C GLY A 397 -12.92 8.65 -37.90
N SER A 398 -12.45 8.58 -36.66
CA SER A 398 -13.28 8.25 -35.48
C SER A 398 -13.55 9.50 -34.64
N VAL A 399 -14.82 9.75 -34.31
CA VAL A 399 -15.24 10.88 -33.46
C VAL A 399 -15.08 10.45 -32.00
N ALA A 400 -14.20 11.10 -31.25
CA ALA A 400 -14.01 10.82 -29.83
C ALA A 400 -15.17 11.39 -29.00
N ASN A 401 -15.63 10.60 -28.02
CA ASN A 401 -16.47 11.06 -26.90
C ASN A 401 -15.63 11.11 -25.61
N ASP A 402 -14.42 11.67 -25.66
CA ASP A 402 -13.63 11.93 -24.46
C ASP A 402 -12.86 13.26 -24.58
N PRO A 403 -13.08 14.25 -23.69
CA PRO A 403 -12.37 15.53 -23.66
C PRO A 403 -10.89 15.46 -23.22
N THR A 404 -10.27 14.28 -23.11
CA THR A 404 -8.88 14.10 -22.61
C THR A 404 -7.81 14.22 -23.69
N ALA A 405 -7.72 15.39 -24.33
CA ALA A 405 -6.46 15.86 -24.90
C ALA A 405 -5.42 16.07 -23.75
N PRO A 406 -4.11 16.22 -24.03
CA PRO A 406 -3.01 16.27 -23.04
C PRO A 406 -3.09 17.37 -21.96
N ASN A 407 -4.15 18.17 -21.96
CA ASN A 407 -4.57 19.01 -20.86
C ASN A 407 -5.92 18.50 -20.32
N GLY A 408 -5.92 17.44 -19.50
CA GLY A 408 -7.18 17.01 -18.90
C GLY A 408 -7.11 15.70 -18.14
N LYS A 409 -6.96 15.81 -16.82
CA LYS A 409 -7.47 14.92 -15.76
C LYS A 409 -7.20 13.41 -15.90
N VAL A 410 -6.32 12.94 -15.02
CA VAL A 410 -6.24 11.52 -14.61
C VAL A 410 -7.53 11.06 -13.95
#